data_AF-A0A919H370-F1
#
_entry.id   AF-A0A919H370-F1
#
_cell.length_a   1.000
_cell.length_b   1.000
_cell.length_c   1.000
_cell.angle_alpha   90.00
_cell.angle_beta   90.00
_cell.angle_gamma   90.00
#
_symmetry.space_group_name_H-M   'P 1'
#
loop_
_entity.id
_entity.type
_entity.pdbx_description
1 polymer ?
#
loop_
_entity_poly.entity_id
_entity_poly.type
_entity_poly.pdbx_seq_one_letter_code
_entity_poly.pdbx_strand_id
1 'polypeptide(L)'
;MSDLAGGFRYLLAGQRWVFGHGRWLGFGLLPGLVALVLYAGALIGLGSGADDLTAWATPFADDWSSPWLGLFRGFLTALLFGLGLFVAVITFTAVTLLIGQPFYESLSEAVDRSEGGEVPESGLSLWTELWISARDSVKVLGRVLLYGILLFALGFIPVIGQTVVPALGFCVSGYFLTQELTSVALQRRRVDLAERLVLLRSRRMLVLGFGVPLVLAFLVPFVAVFLMPGAVAGATLMARDLMPADAPQERADDADRAHGANGAHHTNHAHHTTHAGHGGPAGHAGQAAPQQAKGFGPPPPGF
;
A
#
# COMPACT_ATOMS: atom_id res chain seq x y z
N MET A 1 -0.52 -14.33 23.23
CA MET A 1 -0.53 -15.25 22.06
C MET A 1 -1.71 -14.99 21.12
N SER A 2 -2.83 -14.44 21.61
CA SER A 2 -3.99 -13.99 20.81
C SER A 2 -3.60 -13.12 19.61
N ASP A 3 -2.65 -12.20 19.79
CA ASP A 3 -2.27 -11.25 18.73
C ASP A 3 -1.50 -11.91 17.58
N LEU A 4 -0.61 -12.87 17.86
CA LEU A 4 0.07 -13.63 16.80
C LEU A 4 -0.93 -14.39 15.93
N ALA A 5 -1.89 -15.06 16.58
CA ALA A 5 -2.98 -15.75 15.89
C ALA A 5 -3.91 -14.77 15.14
N GLY A 6 -4.15 -13.58 15.71
CA GLY A 6 -4.90 -12.51 15.06
C GLY A 6 -4.23 -12.03 13.76
N GLY A 7 -2.91 -11.81 13.77
CA GLY A 7 -2.15 -11.43 12.59
C GLY A 7 -2.24 -12.47 11.48
N PHE A 8 -2.08 -13.75 11.83
CA PHE A 8 -2.22 -14.85 10.88
C PHE A 8 -3.65 -14.97 10.33
N ARG A 9 -4.67 -14.71 11.16
CA ARG A 9 -6.07 -14.66 10.72
C ARG A 9 -6.32 -13.57 9.68
N TYR A 10 -5.70 -12.40 9.78
CA TYR A 10 -5.81 -11.37 8.73
C TYR A 10 -5.22 -11.82 7.41
N LEU A 11 -4.09 -12.54 7.45
CA LEU A 11 -3.51 -13.13 6.23
C LEU A 11 -4.49 -14.10 5.59
N LEU A 12 -5.07 -15.03 6.36
CA LEU A 12 -6.09 -15.97 5.87
C LEU A 12 -7.36 -15.28 5.39
N ALA A 13 -7.83 -14.25 6.10
CA ALA A 13 -9.00 -13.46 5.73
C ALA A 13 -8.79 -12.77 4.39
N GLY A 14 -7.61 -12.16 4.17
CA GLY A 14 -7.24 -11.54 2.91
C GLY A 14 -7.19 -12.54 1.75
N GLN A 15 -6.58 -13.71 1.95
CA GLN A 15 -6.60 -14.78 0.95
C GLN A 15 -8.05 -15.21 0.64
N ARG A 16 -8.85 -15.49 1.67
CA ARG A 16 -10.24 -15.92 1.51
C ARG A 16 -11.09 -14.87 0.79
N TRP A 17 -10.87 -13.58 1.07
CA TRP A 17 -11.56 -12.49 0.40
C TRP A 17 -11.23 -12.48 -1.09
N VAL A 18 -9.95 -12.59 -1.46
CA VAL A 18 -9.52 -12.58 -2.86
C VAL A 18 -10.00 -13.82 -3.61
N PHE A 19 -9.94 -15.01 -3.02
CA PHE A 19 -10.45 -16.23 -3.65
C PHE A 19 -11.98 -16.21 -3.78
N GLY A 20 -12.70 -15.60 -2.83
CA GLY A 20 -14.14 -15.34 -2.94
C GLY A 20 -14.50 -14.34 -4.05
N HIS A 21 -13.56 -13.46 -4.41
CA HIS A 21 -13.74 -12.46 -5.46
C HIS A 21 -12.72 -12.66 -6.60
N GLY A 22 -12.88 -13.73 -7.38
CA GLY A 22 -11.92 -14.12 -8.43
C GLY A 22 -11.54 -13.02 -9.44
N ARG A 23 -12.40 -12.01 -9.67
CA ARG A 23 -12.04 -10.83 -10.46
C ARG A 23 -10.88 -10.03 -9.85
N TRP A 24 -10.88 -9.86 -8.54
CA TRP A 24 -9.85 -9.13 -7.79
C TRP A 24 -8.56 -9.95 -7.65
N LEU A 25 -8.66 -11.29 -7.63
CA LEU A 25 -7.50 -12.16 -7.79
C LEU A 25 -6.83 -11.88 -9.14
N GLY A 26 -7.56 -11.99 -10.25
CA GLY A 26 -7.02 -11.72 -11.59
C GLY A 26 -6.44 -10.32 -11.72
N PHE A 27 -7.14 -9.31 -11.18
CA PHE A 27 -6.68 -7.92 -11.19
C PHE A 27 -5.37 -7.72 -10.41
N GLY A 28 -5.20 -8.37 -9.26
CA GLY A 28 -3.97 -8.32 -8.48
C GLY A 28 -2.79 -9.07 -9.12
N LEU A 29 -3.04 -10.08 -9.97
CA LEU A 29 -1.99 -10.77 -10.75
C LEU A 29 -1.60 -10.02 -12.03
N LEU A 30 -2.46 -9.11 -12.51
CA LEU A 30 -2.30 -8.44 -13.80
C LEU A 30 -0.96 -7.69 -13.96
N PRO A 31 -0.45 -6.95 -12.96
CA PRO A 31 0.84 -6.27 -13.09
C PRO A 31 2.00 -7.21 -13.38
N GLY A 32 2.07 -8.32 -12.66
CA GLY A 32 3.10 -9.34 -12.85
C GLY A 32 2.98 -10.01 -14.22
N LEU A 33 1.76 -10.27 -14.68
CA LEU A 33 1.51 -10.81 -16.01
C LEU A 33 1.92 -9.83 -17.12
N VAL A 34 1.58 -8.55 -17.00
CA VAL A 34 1.95 -7.52 -17.97
C VAL A 34 3.46 -7.37 -18.05
N ALA A 35 4.15 -7.28 -16.90
CA ALA A 35 5.60 -7.23 -16.87
C ALA A 35 6.22 -8.49 -17.48
N LEU A 36 5.70 -9.68 -17.13
CA LEU A 36 6.18 -10.94 -17.70
C LEU A 36 6.05 -10.96 -19.22
N VAL A 37 4.90 -10.59 -19.76
CA VAL A 37 4.66 -10.55 -21.22
C VAL A 37 5.57 -9.53 -21.90
N LEU A 38 5.74 -8.35 -21.31
CA LEU A 38 6.62 -7.31 -21.84
C LEU A 38 8.07 -7.79 -21.93
N TYR A 39 8.60 -8.35 -20.85
CA TYR A 39 9.99 -8.83 -20.81
C TYR A 39 10.19 -10.10 -21.63
N ALA A 40 9.21 -11.01 -21.65
CA ALA A 40 9.25 -12.17 -22.54
C ALA A 40 9.29 -11.73 -24.00
N GLY A 41 8.43 -10.78 -24.40
CA GLY A 41 8.45 -10.22 -25.75
C GLY A 41 9.77 -9.54 -26.09
N ALA A 42 10.32 -8.75 -25.17
CA ALA A 42 11.62 -8.09 -25.36
C ALA A 42 12.77 -9.10 -25.51
N LEU A 43 12.81 -10.16 -24.69
CA LEU A 43 13.85 -11.20 -24.75
C LEU A 43 13.69 -12.10 -25.98
N ILE A 44 12.46 -12.43 -26.38
CA ILE A 44 12.20 -13.16 -27.62
C ILE A 44 12.66 -12.32 -28.82
N GLY A 45 12.27 -11.04 -28.87
CA GLY A 45 12.68 -10.12 -29.93
C GLY A 45 14.20 -9.94 -29.99
N LEU A 46 14.84 -9.80 -28.83
CA LEU A 46 16.30 -9.76 -28.72
C LEU A 46 16.91 -11.08 -29.22
N GLY A 47 16.41 -12.23 -28.79
CA GLY A 47 16.91 -13.54 -29.21
C GLY A 47 16.77 -13.78 -30.71
N SER A 48 15.65 -13.35 -31.32
CA SER A 48 15.43 -13.50 -32.76
C SER A 48 16.21 -12.47 -33.60
N GLY A 49 16.48 -11.28 -33.07
CA GLY A 49 17.10 -10.18 -33.80
C GLY A 49 18.59 -9.95 -33.47
N ALA A 50 19.15 -10.64 -32.49
CA ALA A 50 20.52 -10.42 -32.04
C ALA A 50 21.56 -10.74 -33.12
N ASP A 51 21.33 -11.76 -33.94
CA ASP A 51 22.23 -12.11 -35.04
C ASP A 51 22.23 -11.03 -36.13
N ASP A 52 21.05 -10.58 -36.55
CA ASP A 52 20.89 -9.49 -37.53
C ASP A 52 21.50 -8.18 -37.02
N LEU A 53 21.26 -7.85 -35.75
CA LEU A 53 21.82 -6.65 -35.12
C LEU A 53 23.35 -6.72 -35.04
N THR A 54 23.90 -7.89 -34.71
CA THR A 54 25.35 -8.10 -34.63
C THR A 54 25.98 -8.04 -36.02
N ALA A 55 25.34 -8.62 -37.03
CA ALA A 55 25.78 -8.52 -38.42
C ALA A 55 25.76 -7.07 -38.91
N TRP A 56 24.66 -6.34 -38.67
CA TRP A 56 24.52 -4.93 -39.02
C TRP A 56 25.56 -4.03 -38.33
N ALA A 57 25.91 -4.34 -37.07
CA ALA A 57 26.90 -3.59 -36.31
C ALA A 57 28.36 -3.92 -36.67
N THR A 58 28.61 -5.02 -37.40
CA THR A 58 29.97 -5.50 -37.70
C THR A 58 30.24 -5.65 -39.21
N PRO A 59 29.93 -4.65 -40.07
CA PRO A 59 30.17 -4.77 -41.51
C PRO A 59 31.67 -4.85 -41.84
N PHE A 60 32.53 -4.27 -41.00
CA PHE A 60 33.99 -4.37 -41.14
C PHE A 60 34.52 -5.81 -41.00
N ALA A 61 33.73 -6.74 -40.47
CA ALA A 61 34.11 -8.13 -40.28
C ALA A 61 33.63 -9.03 -41.43
N ASP A 62 32.87 -8.51 -42.41
CA ASP A 62 32.26 -9.34 -43.47
C ASP A 62 33.29 -10.12 -44.31
N ASP A 63 34.50 -9.57 -44.49
CA ASP A 63 35.57 -10.20 -45.28
C ASP A 63 36.38 -11.23 -44.47
N TRP A 64 36.02 -11.50 -43.21
CA TRP A 64 36.79 -12.41 -42.35
C TRP A 64 36.56 -13.88 -42.75
N SER A 65 37.63 -14.67 -42.74
CA SER A 65 37.55 -16.09 -43.06
C SER A 65 36.89 -16.91 -41.93
N SER A 66 36.26 -18.02 -42.33
CA SER A 66 35.79 -19.04 -41.38
C SER A 66 36.99 -19.71 -40.69
N PRO A 67 36.95 -19.96 -39.36
CA PRO A 67 35.81 -19.82 -38.45
C PRO A 67 35.75 -18.49 -37.67
N TRP A 68 36.70 -17.57 -37.90
CA TRP A 68 36.89 -16.38 -37.07
C TRP A 68 35.68 -15.43 -37.06
N LEU A 69 35.03 -15.27 -38.22
CA LEU A 69 33.80 -14.49 -38.33
C LEU A 69 32.68 -15.04 -37.44
N GLY A 70 32.43 -16.35 -37.52
CA GLY A 70 31.37 -17.02 -36.77
C GLY A 70 31.63 -17.00 -35.27
N LEU A 71 32.89 -17.21 -34.85
CA LEU A 71 33.27 -17.11 -33.44
C LEU A 71 33.10 -15.69 -32.89
N PHE A 72 33.52 -14.68 -33.65
CA PHE A 72 33.41 -13.28 -33.24
C PHE A 72 31.95 -12.81 -33.15
N ARG A 73 31.16 -13.03 -34.20
CA ARG A 73 29.73 -12.67 -34.21
C ARG A 73 28.94 -13.47 -33.19
N GLY A 74 29.18 -14.79 -33.09
CA GLY A 74 28.53 -15.63 -32.09
C GLY A 74 28.82 -15.19 -30.65
N PHE A 75 30.07 -14.80 -30.36
CA PHE A 75 30.43 -14.22 -29.07
C PHE A 75 29.69 -12.91 -28.80
N LEU A 76 29.64 -12.00 -29.78
CA LEU A 76 28.92 -10.73 -29.65
C LEU A 76 27.40 -10.93 -29.47
N THR A 77 26.78 -11.83 -30.24
CA THR A 77 25.37 -12.20 -30.06
C THR A 77 25.14 -12.72 -28.64
N ALA A 78 25.97 -13.65 -28.17
CA ALA A 78 25.85 -14.21 -26.82
C ALA A 78 26.04 -13.15 -25.73
N LEU A 79 26.99 -12.22 -25.93
CA LEU A 79 27.23 -11.10 -25.02
C LEU A 79 26.05 -10.13 -24.99
N LEU A 80 25.50 -9.78 -26.15
CA LEU A 80 24.34 -8.91 -26.29
C LEU A 80 23.11 -9.54 -25.61
N PHE A 81 22.85 -10.82 -25.85
CA PHE A 81 21.77 -11.54 -25.20
C PHE A 81 21.98 -11.63 -23.68
N GLY A 82 23.20 -11.94 -23.23
CA GLY A 82 23.55 -12.01 -21.82
C GLY A 82 23.38 -10.67 -21.10
N LEU A 83 23.82 -9.57 -21.72
CA LEU A 83 23.65 -8.22 -21.19
C LEU A 83 22.17 -7.80 -21.18
N GLY A 84 21.43 -8.10 -22.26
CA GLY A 84 20.01 -7.85 -22.34
C GLY A 84 19.22 -8.60 -21.27
N LEU A 85 19.55 -9.89 -21.06
CA LEU A 85 18.98 -10.70 -19.98
C LEU A 85 19.32 -10.13 -18.60
N PHE A 86 20.57 -9.71 -18.39
CA PHE A 86 20.99 -9.09 -17.13
C PHE A 86 20.21 -7.81 -16.84
N VAL A 87 20.13 -6.90 -17.80
CA VAL A 87 19.32 -5.67 -17.68
C VAL A 87 17.86 -6.00 -17.44
N ALA A 88 17.33 -7.02 -18.14
CA ALA A 88 15.95 -7.48 -17.96
C ALA A 88 15.70 -7.93 -16.51
N VAL A 89 16.56 -8.77 -15.95
CA VAL A 89 16.43 -9.26 -14.56
C VAL A 89 16.48 -8.10 -13.56
N ILE A 90 17.41 -7.16 -13.72
CA ILE A 90 17.56 -6.02 -12.80
C ILE A 90 16.36 -5.08 -12.87
N THR A 91 15.85 -4.81 -14.07
CA THR A 91 14.76 -3.85 -14.28
C THR A 91 13.37 -4.47 -14.08
N PHE A 92 13.22 -5.79 -14.21
CA PHE A 92 11.95 -6.50 -14.10
C PHE A 92 11.20 -6.16 -12.82
N THR A 93 11.87 -6.23 -11.67
CA THR A 93 11.22 -5.95 -10.38
C THR A 93 10.77 -4.49 -10.29
N ALA A 94 11.61 -3.55 -10.69
CA ALA A 94 11.29 -2.12 -10.66
C ALA A 94 10.08 -1.79 -11.56
N VAL A 95 10.07 -2.32 -12.79
CA VAL A 95 8.97 -2.12 -13.74
C VAL A 95 7.69 -2.82 -13.26
N THR A 96 7.79 -4.04 -12.72
CA THR A 96 6.64 -4.76 -12.18
C THR A 96 5.99 -4.00 -11.03
N LEU A 97 6.79 -3.45 -10.11
CA LEU A 97 6.30 -2.64 -9.00
C LEU A 97 5.66 -1.33 -9.48
N LEU A 98 6.28 -0.65 -10.45
CA LEU A 98 5.76 0.57 -11.04
C LEU A 98 4.39 0.35 -11.69
N ILE A 99 4.25 -0.74 -12.46
CA ILE A 99 2.98 -1.15 -13.06
C ILE A 99 1.99 -1.56 -11.97
N GLY A 100 2.45 -2.20 -10.90
CA GLY A 100 1.61 -2.78 -9.86
C GLY A 100 0.94 -1.80 -8.92
N GLN A 101 1.56 -0.65 -8.66
CA GLN A 101 1.02 0.35 -7.72
C GLN A 101 -0.47 0.66 -7.92
N PRO A 102 -0.94 1.09 -9.11
CA PRO A 102 -2.36 1.41 -9.31
C PRO A 102 -3.28 0.20 -9.09
N PHE A 103 -2.83 -1.02 -9.40
CA PHE A 103 -3.64 -2.23 -9.23
C PHE A 103 -3.78 -2.62 -7.77
N TYR A 104 -2.68 -2.58 -7.01
CA TYR A 104 -2.71 -2.87 -5.57
C TYR A 104 -3.52 -1.84 -4.81
N GLU A 105 -3.47 -0.58 -5.26
CA GLU A 105 -4.30 0.49 -4.77
C GLU A 105 -5.81 0.26 -4.97
N SER A 106 -6.26 0.00 -6.21
CA SER A 106 -7.68 -0.28 -6.46
C SER A 106 -8.15 -1.57 -5.80
N LEU A 107 -7.26 -2.57 -5.64
CA LEU A 107 -7.56 -3.78 -4.88
C LEU A 107 -7.82 -3.47 -3.41
N SER A 108 -6.95 -2.67 -2.77
CA SER A 108 -7.16 -2.21 -1.39
C SER A 108 -8.48 -1.44 -1.25
N GLU A 109 -8.84 -0.61 -2.23
CA GLU A 109 -10.11 0.13 -2.24
C GLU A 109 -11.33 -0.78 -2.21
N ALA A 110 -11.29 -1.83 -3.02
CA ALA A 110 -12.41 -2.76 -3.12
C ALA A 110 -12.60 -3.54 -1.82
N VAL A 111 -11.50 -3.87 -1.15
CA VAL A 111 -11.52 -4.49 0.18
C VAL A 111 -12.12 -3.52 1.19
N ASP A 112 -11.65 -2.28 1.26
CA ASP A 112 -12.19 -1.25 2.16
C ASP A 112 -13.69 -0.99 1.92
N ARG A 113 -14.11 -0.90 0.65
CA ARG A 113 -15.52 -0.68 0.27
C ARG A 113 -16.42 -1.86 0.64
N SER A 114 -15.93 -3.10 0.50
CA SER A 114 -16.70 -4.30 0.90
C SER A 114 -16.99 -4.34 2.40
N GLU A 115 -16.25 -3.56 3.17
CA GLU A 115 -16.29 -3.50 4.62
C GLU A 115 -16.90 -2.17 5.14
N GLY A 116 -17.44 -1.32 4.26
CA GLY A 116 -18.21 -0.13 4.63
C GLY A 116 -17.39 1.17 4.83
N GLY A 117 -16.18 1.26 4.31
CA GLY A 117 -15.37 2.49 4.42
C GLY A 117 -15.83 3.62 3.50
N GLU A 118 -16.03 4.83 4.06
CA GLU A 118 -16.03 6.09 3.30
C GLU A 118 -14.61 6.67 3.24
N VAL A 119 -14.24 7.19 2.07
CA VAL A 119 -12.90 7.74 1.79
C VAL A 119 -12.91 9.25 2.06
N PRO A 120 -12.09 9.76 2.99
CA PRO A 120 -11.94 11.21 3.15
C PRO A 120 -11.14 11.79 1.99
N GLU A 121 -11.78 12.62 1.16
CA GLU A 121 -11.07 13.56 0.29
C GLU A 121 -10.35 14.60 1.13
N SER A 122 -9.25 15.11 0.59
CA SER A 122 -8.24 15.70 1.42
C SER A 122 -7.50 16.78 0.64
N GLY A 123 -7.40 17.97 1.25
CA GLY A 123 -7.10 19.23 0.57
C GLY A 123 -5.66 19.73 0.72
N LEU A 124 -4.66 18.85 0.59
CA LEU A 124 -3.24 19.25 0.64
C LEU A 124 -2.66 19.40 -0.78
N SER A 125 -1.65 20.24 -0.93
CA SER A 125 -0.97 20.41 -2.24
C SER A 125 -0.10 19.20 -2.56
N LEU A 126 -0.14 18.74 -3.82
CA LEU A 126 0.58 17.57 -4.33
C LEU A 126 2.10 17.63 -4.07
N TRP A 127 2.67 18.83 -3.98
CA TRP A 127 4.11 19.00 -3.77
C TRP A 127 4.52 18.76 -2.31
N THR A 128 3.70 19.19 -1.36
CA THR A 128 3.95 18.91 0.06
C THR A 128 3.84 17.42 0.34
N GLU A 129 2.88 16.74 -0.28
CA GLU A 129 2.71 15.28 -0.18
C GLU A 129 3.90 14.50 -0.74
N LEU A 130 4.41 14.89 -1.91
CA LEU A 130 5.54 14.21 -2.53
C LEU A 130 6.84 14.40 -1.72
N TRP A 131 7.06 15.57 -1.12
CA TRP A 131 8.22 15.81 -0.25
C TRP A 131 8.17 15.01 1.06
N ILE A 132 6.99 14.95 1.70
CA ILE A 132 6.78 14.14 2.90
C ILE A 132 7.00 12.66 2.58
N SER A 133 6.39 12.17 1.49
CA SER A 133 6.53 10.78 1.03
C SER A 133 7.99 10.40 0.74
N ALA A 134 8.74 11.27 0.07
CA ALA A 134 10.16 11.04 -0.21
C ALA A 134 11.00 10.95 1.07
N ARG A 135 10.81 11.89 2.01
CA ARG A 135 11.51 11.88 3.31
C ARG A 135 11.20 10.63 4.11
N ASP A 136 9.95 10.20 4.09
CA ASP A 136 9.47 9.03 4.80
C ASP A 136 10.00 7.73 4.21
N SER A 137 10.09 7.64 2.88
CA SER A 137 10.75 6.55 2.17
C SER A 137 12.23 6.42 2.55
N VAL A 138 12.96 7.55 2.65
CA VAL A 138 14.37 7.56 3.08
C VAL A 138 14.53 7.07 4.52
N LYS A 139 13.64 7.47 5.45
CA LYS A 139 13.69 6.97 6.84
C LYS A 139 13.41 5.47 6.92
N VAL A 140 12.49 4.95 6.10
CA VAL A 140 12.21 3.51 6.03
C VAL A 140 13.44 2.77 5.50
N LEU A 141 14.00 3.23 4.39
CA LEU A 141 15.17 2.64 3.76
C LEU A 141 16.38 2.64 4.72
N GLY A 142 16.61 3.74 5.43
CA GLY A 142 17.67 3.84 6.43
C GLY A 142 17.51 2.83 7.57
N ARG A 143 16.28 2.56 8.04
CA ARG A 143 16.01 1.51 9.05
C ARG A 143 16.26 0.12 8.49
N VAL A 144 15.77 -0.18 7.29
CA VAL A 144 16.00 -1.49 6.64
C VAL A 144 17.49 -1.75 6.50
N LEU A 145 18.25 -0.75 6.04
CA LEU A 145 19.70 -0.84 5.89
C LEU A 145 20.40 -1.04 7.24
N LEU A 146 20.00 -0.29 8.28
CA LEU A 146 20.55 -0.42 9.62
C LEU A 146 20.35 -1.84 10.18
N TYR A 147 19.12 -2.36 10.12
CA TYR A 147 18.84 -3.72 10.58
C TYR A 147 19.56 -4.77 9.72
N GLY A 148 19.66 -4.55 8.40
CA GLY A 148 20.41 -5.42 7.49
C GLY A 148 21.89 -5.52 7.89
N ILE A 149 22.55 -4.38 8.11
CA ILE A 149 23.96 -4.33 8.55
C ILE A 149 24.12 -5.00 9.93
N LEU A 150 23.22 -4.72 10.87
CA LEU A 150 23.27 -5.29 12.21
C LEU A 150 23.14 -6.83 12.17
N LEU A 151 22.15 -7.35 11.45
CA LEU A 151 21.94 -8.80 11.30
C LEU A 151 23.08 -9.45 10.52
N PHE A 152 23.60 -8.80 9.49
CA PHE A 152 24.76 -9.29 8.75
C PHE A 152 25.99 -9.42 9.67
N ALA A 153 26.30 -8.38 10.46
CA ALA A 153 27.37 -8.42 11.44
C ALA A 153 27.15 -9.52 12.50
N LEU A 154 25.92 -9.67 13.00
CA LEU A 154 25.56 -10.69 13.97
C LEU A 154 25.66 -12.11 13.41
N GLY A 155 25.52 -12.27 12.09
CA GLY A 155 25.69 -13.52 11.36
C GLY A 155 27.10 -14.12 11.46
N PHE A 156 28.12 -13.31 11.80
CA PHE A 156 29.50 -13.79 12.00
C PHE A 156 29.75 -14.42 13.37
N ILE A 157 28.80 -14.32 14.32
CA ILE A 157 28.95 -14.98 15.62
C ILE A 157 28.78 -16.49 15.43
N PRO A 158 29.78 -17.33 15.76
CA PRO A 158 29.65 -18.78 15.63
C PRO A 158 28.45 -19.31 16.41
N VAL A 159 27.78 -20.32 15.86
CA VAL A 159 26.56 -20.96 16.41
C VAL A 159 25.32 -20.05 16.43
N ILE A 160 25.38 -18.87 17.06
CA ILE A 160 24.24 -17.93 17.16
C ILE A 160 23.91 -17.32 15.80
N GLY A 161 24.93 -16.93 15.03
CA GLY A 161 24.81 -16.31 13.71
C GLY A 161 24.14 -17.18 12.67
N GLN A 162 24.22 -18.51 12.81
CA GLN A 162 23.56 -19.44 11.88
C GLN A 162 22.20 -19.94 12.37
N THR A 163 21.85 -19.72 13.64
CA THR A 163 20.61 -20.25 14.24
C THR A 163 19.60 -19.14 14.56
N VAL A 164 19.98 -18.18 15.40
CA VAL A 164 19.11 -17.12 15.90
C VAL A 164 18.97 -15.98 14.90
N VAL A 165 20.05 -15.62 14.21
CA VAL A 165 20.05 -14.49 13.27
C VAL A 165 19.11 -14.71 12.08
N PRO A 166 19.02 -15.89 11.44
CA PRO A 166 18.02 -16.14 10.41
C PRO A 166 16.58 -15.98 10.92
N ALA A 167 16.29 -16.48 12.12
CA ALA A 167 14.97 -16.32 12.75
C ALA A 167 14.63 -14.84 13.00
N LEU A 168 15.59 -14.07 13.53
CA LEU A 168 15.44 -12.62 13.68
C LEU A 168 15.30 -11.93 12.32
N GLY A 169 16.02 -12.38 11.30
CA GLY A 169 15.88 -11.93 9.92
C GLY A 169 14.46 -12.08 9.42
N PHE A 170 13.85 -13.25 9.56
CA PHE A 170 12.45 -13.45 9.20
C PHE A 170 11.48 -12.55 9.99
N CYS A 171 11.71 -12.35 11.29
CA CYS A 171 10.91 -11.43 12.09
C CYS A 171 11.04 -9.98 11.59
N VAL A 172 12.25 -9.51 11.32
CA VAL A 172 12.52 -8.14 10.83
C VAL A 172 11.94 -7.96 9.42
N SER A 173 12.19 -8.89 8.51
CA SER A 173 11.60 -8.90 7.17
C SER A 173 10.09 -8.93 7.22
N GLY A 174 9.50 -9.76 8.08
CA GLY A 174 8.04 -9.84 8.27
C GLY A 174 7.46 -8.53 8.78
N TYR A 175 8.13 -7.88 9.73
CA TYR A 175 7.73 -6.56 10.23
C TYR A 175 7.75 -5.50 9.13
N PHE A 176 8.84 -5.40 8.36
CA PHE A 176 8.96 -4.41 7.29
C PHE A 176 8.02 -4.71 6.11
N LEU A 177 7.83 -5.97 5.75
CA LEU A 177 6.87 -6.36 4.71
C LEU A 177 5.43 -5.98 5.10
N THR A 178 5.07 -6.23 6.36
CA THR A 178 3.75 -5.83 6.87
C THR A 178 3.60 -4.31 6.88
N GLN A 179 4.63 -3.58 7.31
CA GLN A 179 4.65 -2.13 7.27
C GLN A 179 4.45 -1.61 5.84
N GLU A 180 5.10 -2.23 4.85
CA GLU A 180 4.98 -1.86 3.43
C GLU A 180 3.56 -2.10 2.90
N LEU A 181 3.00 -3.29 3.14
CA LEU A 181 1.66 -3.64 2.64
C LEU A 181 0.56 -2.83 3.31
N THR A 182 0.65 -2.61 4.63
CA THR A 182 -0.30 -1.74 5.34
C THR A 182 -0.16 -0.28 4.94
N SER A 183 1.01 0.15 4.46
CA SER A 183 1.22 1.53 4.04
C SER A 183 0.32 1.93 2.87
N VAL A 184 -0.01 1.00 1.98
CA VAL A 184 -0.93 1.24 0.83
C VAL A 184 -2.30 1.66 1.33
N ALA A 185 -2.85 0.94 2.32
CA ALA A 185 -4.14 1.25 2.93
C ALA A 185 -4.08 2.55 3.78
N LEU A 186 -2.99 2.75 4.54
CA LEU A 186 -2.84 3.89 5.45
C LEU A 186 -2.47 5.20 4.74
N GLN A 187 -1.78 5.15 3.59
CA GLN A 187 -1.53 6.31 2.70
C GLN A 187 -2.84 6.93 2.23
N ARG A 188 -3.80 6.08 1.86
CA ARG A 188 -5.12 6.52 1.43
C ARG A 188 -5.90 7.22 2.54
N ARG A 189 -5.70 6.80 3.78
CA ARG A 189 -6.32 7.42 4.97
C ARG A 189 -5.51 8.60 5.51
N ARG A 190 -4.47 9.04 4.77
CA ARG A 190 -3.55 10.14 5.11
C ARG A 190 -2.97 10.09 6.53
N VAL A 191 -2.79 8.90 7.08
CA VAL A 191 -2.10 8.73 8.36
C VAL A 191 -0.63 9.04 8.15
N ASP A 192 -0.03 9.95 8.91
CA ASP A 192 1.39 10.27 8.77
C ASP A 192 2.28 9.06 9.07
N LEU A 193 3.44 8.94 8.41
CA LEU A 193 4.34 7.80 8.64
C LEU A 193 4.68 7.64 10.13
N ALA A 194 4.90 8.74 10.85
CA ALA A 194 5.20 8.71 12.27
C ALA A 194 4.10 7.99 13.07
N GLU A 195 2.83 8.26 12.76
CA GLU A 195 1.68 7.66 13.41
C GLU A 195 1.51 6.18 13.01
N ARG A 196 1.72 5.85 11.73
CA ARG A 196 1.75 4.45 11.26
C ARG A 196 2.80 3.62 12.00
N LEU A 197 3.99 4.19 12.18
CA LEU A 197 5.08 3.53 12.90
C LEU A 197 4.73 3.32 14.38
N VAL A 198 4.07 4.28 15.01
CA VAL A 198 3.61 4.14 16.40
C VAL A 198 2.55 3.04 16.52
N LEU A 199 1.57 3.01 15.60
CA LEU A 199 0.50 2.00 15.56
C LEU A 199 1.07 0.58 15.36
N LEU A 200 1.94 0.38 14.38
CA LEU A 200 2.56 -0.94 14.14
C LEU A 200 3.49 -1.35 15.30
N ARG A 201 4.16 -0.39 15.93
CA ARG A 201 5.04 -0.63 17.07
C ARG A 201 4.27 -0.92 18.36
N SER A 202 3.01 -0.50 18.50
CA SER A 202 2.17 -0.82 19.65
C SER A 202 1.61 -2.25 19.58
N ARG A 203 1.41 -2.78 18.36
CA ARG A 203 0.83 -4.10 18.08
C ARG A 203 1.82 -5.07 17.40
N ARG A 204 3.10 -5.08 17.83
CA ARG A 204 4.17 -5.86 17.16
C ARG A 204 3.86 -7.34 16.99
N MET A 205 3.21 -7.96 17.97
CA MET A 205 2.86 -9.38 17.89
C MET A 205 1.82 -9.66 16.81
N LEU A 206 0.87 -8.75 16.59
CA LEU A 206 -0.07 -8.81 15.47
C LEU A 206 0.66 -8.71 14.13
N VAL A 207 1.55 -7.71 14.02
CA VAL A 207 2.35 -7.45 12.82
C VAL A 207 3.24 -8.64 12.47
N LEU A 208 3.93 -9.22 13.46
CA LEU A 208 4.77 -10.41 13.24
C LEU A 208 3.93 -11.65 12.89
N GLY A 209 2.75 -11.79 13.49
CA GLY A 209 1.81 -12.89 13.19
C GLY A 209 1.30 -12.86 11.75
N PHE A 210 1.20 -11.68 11.15
CA PHE A 210 0.88 -11.50 9.73
C PHE A 210 2.13 -11.68 8.85
N GLY A 211 3.21 -10.96 9.17
CA GLY A 211 4.37 -10.81 8.30
C GLY A 211 5.30 -12.01 8.23
N VAL A 212 5.55 -12.71 9.35
CA VAL A 212 6.48 -13.85 9.37
C VAL A 212 5.96 -15.01 8.50
N PRO A 213 4.70 -15.47 8.64
CA PRO A 213 4.16 -16.50 7.76
C PRO A 213 4.14 -16.07 6.29
N LEU A 214 3.88 -14.79 6.03
CA LEU A 214 3.89 -14.24 4.68
C LEU A 214 5.29 -14.29 4.05
N VAL A 215 6.33 -13.85 4.76
CA VAL A 215 7.72 -13.94 4.28
C VAL A 215 8.13 -15.39 4.03
N LEU A 216 7.78 -16.30 4.94
CA LEU A 216 8.07 -17.73 4.77
C LEU A 216 7.37 -18.31 3.54
N ALA A 217 6.12 -17.93 3.29
CA ALA A 217 5.40 -18.34 2.09
C ALA A 217 6.00 -17.76 0.80
N PHE A 218 6.54 -16.54 0.85
CA PHE A 218 7.23 -15.91 -0.28
C PHE A 218 8.56 -16.56 -0.64
N LEU A 219 9.13 -17.41 0.23
CA LEU A 219 10.30 -18.23 -0.12
C LEU A 219 9.96 -19.31 -1.15
N VAL A 220 8.69 -19.71 -1.25
CA VAL A 220 8.24 -20.71 -2.22
C VAL A 220 7.99 -20.00 -3.56
N PRO A 221 8.71 -20.37 -4.63
CA PRO A 221 8.47 -19.80 -5.95
C PRO A 221 7.02 -19.97 -6.39
N PHE A 222 6.52 -19.04 -7.21
CA PHE A 222 5.13 -18.95 -7.69
C PHE A 222 4.08 -18.67 -6.60
N VAL A 223 4.21 -19.23 -5.39
CA VAL A 223 3.31 -18.96 -4.27
C VAL A 223 3.23 -17.47 -3.99
N ALA A 224 4.37 -16.77 -3.99
CA ALA A 224 4.42 -15.32 -3.79
C ALA A 224 3.49 -14.54 -4.74
N VAL A 225 3.39 -14.95 -6.02
CA VAL A 225 2.58 -14.27 -7.03
C VAL A 225 1.09 -14.39 -6.73
N PHE A 226 0.63 -15.58 -6.36
CA PHE A 226 -0.78 -15.82 -6.03
C PHE A 226 -1.15 -15.30 -4.64
N LEU A 227 -0.19 -15.25 -3.73
CA LEU A 227 -0.41 -14.82 -2.36
C LEU A 227 -0.41 -13.29 -2.21
N MET A 228 0.26 -12.55 -3.10
CA MET A 228 0.37 -11.08 -3.02
C MET A 228 -0.98 -10.36 -2.96
N PRO A 229 -1.96 -10.62 -3.85
CA PRO A 229 -3.24 -9.92 -3.82
C PRO A 229 -3.96 -10.13 -2.48
N GLY A 230 -3.96 -11.36 -1.96
CA GLY A 230 -4.55 -11.65 -0.65
C GLY A 230 -3.74 -11.07 0.52
N ALA A 231 -2.43 -10.88 0.35
CA ALA A 231 -1.59 -10.19 1.33
C ALA A 231 -1.92 -8.68 1.39
N VAL A 232 -2.15 -8.04 0.23
CA VAL A 232 -2.67 -6.66 0.20
C VAL A 232 -4.01 -6.58 0.90
N ALA A 233 -4.97 -7.44 0.52
CA ALA A 233 -6.29 -7.45 1.13
C ALA A 233 -6.24 -7.68 2.65
N GLY A 234 -5.43 -8.63 3.11
CA GLY A 234 -5.26 -8.91 4.54
C GLY A 234 -4.59 -7.75 5.29
N ALA A 235 -3.61 -7.09 4.66
CA ALA A 235 -2.99 -5.90 5.22
C ALA A 235 -3.97 -4.72 5.31
N THR A 236 -4.86 -4.54 4.31
CA THR A 236 -5.93 -3.54 4.35
C THR A 236 -6.90 -3.80 5.51
N LEU A 237 -7.36 -5.05 5.68
CA LEU A 237 -8.23 -5.44 6.80
C LEU A 237 -7.56 -5.17 8.15
N MET A 238 -6.30 -5.59 8.30
CA MET A 238 -5.54 -5.35 9.53
C MET A 238 -5.32 -3.86 9.79
N ALA A 239 -5.02 -3.07 8.76
CA ALA A 239 -4.80 -1.64 8.88
C ALA A 239 -6.07 -0.92 9.37
N ARG A 240 -7.25 -1.35 8.90
CA ARG A 240 -8.54 -0.81 9.33
C ARG A 240 -8.79 -1.06 10.82
N ASP A 241 -8.55 -2.27 11.30
CA ASP A 241 -8.78 -2.64 12.71
C ASP A 241 -7.71 -2.08 13.67
N LEU A 242 -6.55 -1.68 13.14
CA LEU A 242 -5.53 -0.96 13.89
C LEU A 242 -5.86 0.52 14.08
N MET A 243 -6.71 1.09 13.23
CA MET A 243 -7.19 2.45 13.42
C MET A 243 -8.26 2.47 14.51
N PRO A 244 -8.24 3.45 15.42
CA PRO A 244 -9.34 3.65 16.35
C PRO A 244 -10.64 3.84 15.57
N ALA A 245 -11.66 3.02 15.84
CA ALA A 245 -13.03 3.40 15.55
C ALA A 245 -13.27 4.70 16.33
N ASP A 246 -13.63 5.77 15.63
CA ASP A 246 -13.86 7.10 16.17
C ASP A 246 -12.58 7.83 16.64
N ALA A 247 -11.85 8.43 15.71
CA ALA A 247 -11.34 9.76 16.00
C ALA A 247 -12.52 10.71 15.78
N PRO A 248 -13.12 11.31 16.83
CA PRO A 248 -14.21 12.25 16.65
C PRO A 248 -13.77 13.33 15.67
N GLN A 249 -14.61 13.57 14.69
CA GLN A 249 -14.59 14.69 13.76
C GLN A 249 -14.76 16.04 14.51
N GLU A 250 -14.21 16.21 15.72
CA GLU A 250 -14.45 17.39 16.56
C GLU A 250 -13.66 18.62 16.11
N ARG A 251 -12.63 18.47 15.25
CA ARG A 251 -11.83 19.63 14.80
C ARG A 251 -12.38 20.38 13.59
N ALA A 252 -13.35 19.82 12.86
CA ALA A 252 -14.01 20.53 11.76
C ALA A 252 -15.24 21.31 12.27
N ASP A 253 -15.99 20.72 13.19
CA ASP A 253 -17.17 21.36 13.78
C ASP A 253 -16.81 22.53 14.70
N ASP A 254 -15.67 22.49 15.41
CA ASP A 254 -15.26 23.59 16.28
C ASP A 254 -14.80 24.83 15.51
N ALA A 255 -14.34 24.68 14.26
CA ALA A 255 -14.00 25.81 13.40
C ALA A 255 -15.26 26.53 12.89
N ASP A 256 -16.30 25.78 12.51
CA ASP A 256 -17.59 26.34 12.08
C ASP A 256 -18.41 26.89 13.26
N ARG A 257 -18.34 26.28 14.44
CA ARG A 257 -18.96 26.83 15.67
C ARG A 257 -18.24 28.09 16.17
N ALA A 258 -16.92 28.18 16.04
CA ALA A 258 -16.15 29.38 16.38
C ALA A 258 -16.39 30.54 15.40
N HIS A 259 -16.65 30.26 14.12
CA HIS A 259 -17.02 31.28 13.12
C HIS A 259 -18.50 31.71 13.22
N GLY A 260 -19.41 30.82 13.62
CA GLY A 260 -20.82 31.15 13.83
C GLY A 260 -21.11 31.93 15.13
N ALA A 261 -20.29 31.74 16.18
CA ALA A 261 -20.51 32.38 17.48
C ALA A 261 -19.96 33.81 17.59
N ASN A 262 -19.05 34.24 16.70
CA ASN A 262 -18.41 35.55 16.77
C ASN A 262 -19.15 36.66 15.98
N GLY A 263 -20.30 36.33 15.38
CA GLY A 263 -21.11 37.28 14.59
C GLY A 263 -22.32 37.88 15.32
N ALA A 264 -22.57 37.50 16.57
CA ALA A 264 -23.82 37.84 17.27
C ALA A 264 -23.58 38.48 18.63
N HIS A 265 -22.81 39.58 18.71
CA HIS A 265 -22.95 40.53 19.81
C HIS A 265 -22.40 41.92 19.42
N HIS A 266 -23.18 42.96 19.75
CA HIS A 266 -23.00 44.42 19.52
C HIS A 266 -23.52 44.91 18.16
N THR A 267 -24.47 45.85 18.03
CA THR A 267 -24.86 47.00 18.87
C THR A 267 -26.33 47.41 18.66
N ASN A 268 -26.95 47.94 19.73
CA ASN A 268 -28.24 48.62 19.77
C ASN A 268 -28.03 50.15 19.64
N HIS A 269 -28.84 50.87 18.83
CA HIS A 269 -29.55 52.12 19.22
C HIS A 269 -30.33 52.81 18.06
N ALA A 270 -31.66 52.88 18.25
CA ALA A 270 -32.62 54.00 18.11
C ALA A 270 -32.63 54.97 16.89
N HIS A 271 -33.78 55.09 16.21
CA HIS A 271 -34.72 56.26 16.26
C HIS A 271 -35.94 56.14 15.31
N HIS A 272 -37.11 56.63 15.78
CA HIS A 272 -38.32 57.14 15.07
C HIS A 272 -39.10 56.18 14.11
N THR A 273 -40.44 56.17 13.95
CA THR A 273 -41.62 56.93 14.41
C THR A 273 -42.89 56.13 14.05
N THR A 274 -43.92 56.23 14.90
CA THR A 274 -45.39 56.22 14.70
C THR A 274 -46.00 55.76 13.35
N HIS A 275 -46.90 54.76 13.37
CA HIS A 275 -48.30 54.90 12.91
C HIS A 275 -49.20 53.72 13.31
N ALA A 276 -50.48 54.04 13.52
CA ALA A 276 -51.56 53.23 14.07
C ALA A 276 -52.18 52.20 13.09
N GLY A 277 -52.89 51.19 13.65
CA GLY A 277 -54.09 50.63 13.01
C GLY A 277 -54.29 49.10 13.04
N HIS A 278 -55.25 48.67 13.88
CA HIS A 278 -56.26 47.61 13.66
C HIS A 278 -55.89 46.14 13.36
N GLY A 279 -56.46 45.23 14.17
CA GLY A 279 -57.23 44.09 13.65
C GLY A 279 -56.85 42.65 14.08
N GLY A 280 -57.58 42.11 15.08
CA GLY A 280 -58.13 40.73 15.06
C GLY A 280 -57.26 39.52 15.45
N PRO A 281 -57.85 38.38 15.88
CA PRO A 281 -57.20 37.40 16.77
C PRO A 281 -57.02 35.98 16.20
N ALA A 282 -56.26 35.18 16.96
CA ALA A 282 -56.26 33.71 17.07
C ALA A 282 -55.64 32.85 15.94
N GLY A 283 -54.79 31.89 16.35
CA GLY A 283 -54.30 30.81 15.50
C GLY A 283 -53.32 29.89 16.22
N HIS A 284 -53.81 28.72 16.66
CA HIS A 284 -53.07 27.57 17.16
C HIS A 284 -51.95 27.11 16.20
N ALA A 285 -50.81 26.67 16.76
CA ALA A 285 -49.99 25.62 16.14
C ALA A 285 -49.16 24.89 17.22
N GLY A 286 -49.21 23.56 17.15
CA GLY A 286 -48.77 22.63 18.19
C GLY A 286 -47.26 22.55 18.41
N GLN A 287 -46.90 22.33 19.67
CA GLN A 287 -45.59 21.82 20.08
C GLN A 287 -45.50 20.33 19.72
N ALA A 288 -44.54 19.96 18.86
CA ALA A 288 -44.12 18.59 18.64
C ALA A 288 -42.79 18.35 19.39
N ALA A 289 -42.77 17.30 20.20
CA ALA A 289 -41.60 16.86 20.97
C ALA A 289 -40.53 16.21 20.08
N PRO A 290 -39.23 16.27 20.43
CA PRO A 290 -38.18 15.61 19.67
C PRO A 290 -38.18 14.08 19.91
N GLN A 291 -38.18 13.32 18.81
CA GLN A 291 -38.03 11.86 18.81
C GLN A 291 -36.60 11.46 19.22
N GLN A 292 -36.53 10.54 20.19
CA GLN A 292 -35.31 9.88 20.64
C GLN A 292 -34.67 9.04 19.52
N ALA A 293 -33.39 9.28 19.26
CA ALA A 293 -32.56 8.44 18.42
C ALA A 293 -32.37 7.06 19.09
N LYS A 294 -32.76 6.00 18.38
CA LYS A 294 -32.55 4.61 18.78
C LYS A 294 -31.06 4.28 18.76
N GLY A 295 -30.52 3.90 19.92
CA GLY A 295 -29.17 3.39 20.07
C GLY A 295 -28.95 2.09 19.29
N PHE A 296 -27.79 1.99 18.65
CA PHE A 296 -27.32 0.78 17.98
C PHE A 296 -27.06 -0.33 19.00
N GLY A 297 -27.56 -1.54 18.70
CA GLY A 297 -27.27 -2.76 19.46
C GLY A 297 -25.85 -3.29 19.20
N PRO A 298 -25.37 -4.22 20.04
CA PRO A 298 -24.01 -4.76 19.93
C PRO A 298 -23.82 -5.59 18.65
N PRO A 299 -22.59 -5.65 18.11
CA PRO A 299 -22.30 -6.38 16.87
C PRO A 299 -22.40 -7.91 17.06
N PRO A 300 -22.75 -8.66 16.00
CA PRO A 300 -22.90 -10.11 16.06
C PRO A 300 -21.55 -10.83 16.27
N PRO A 301 -21.52 -11.94 17.04
CA PRO A 301 -20.31 -12.71 17.25
C PRO A 301 -20.01 -13.62 16.06
N GLY A 302 -18.79 -13.51 15.51
CA GLY A 302 -18.17 -14.56 14.71
C GLY A 302 -17.65 -14.15 13.34
N PHE A 303 -16.42 -13.63 13.31
CA PHE A 303 -15.46 -13.76 12.19
C PHE A 303 -14.04 -13.80 12.77
#